data_AF-A0A915DII1-F1
#
_entry.id   AF-A0A915DII1-F1
#
_cell.length_a   1.000
_cell.length_b   1.000
_cell.length_c   1.000
_cell.angle_alpha   90.00
_cell.angle_beta   90.00
_cell.angle_gamma   90.00
#
_symmetry.space_group_name_H-M   'P 1'
#
loop_
_entity.id
_entity.type
_entity.pdbx_description
1 polymer ?
#
loop_
_entity_poly.entity_id
_entity_poly.type
_entity_poly.pdbx_seq_one_letter_code
_entity_poly.pdbx_strand_id
1 'polypeptide(L)'
;MCHPSIYLIIPLILLISFGCLHAKPENITSKSIVNKQCIDMKNNLIIGSSPTEHPKEVMIKDLSGVVYTSTKKPSCYDGRPSVVMPGLTKLLSGKLTVPRQYDLLSSGTIRMTVHNPNYQDPLCLVGVSQYAVMPTKFCSFNLCEFIGKDICEFLQTPGTHTIQEMEDKISFNSTQTLPEPPSLLGISLLDLFSGEFRFRFSLEVEGKIILELDIPTNEKYLQIGVSPEEPEEEDKKD
;
A
#
# COMPACT_ATOMS: atom_id res chain seq x y z
N MET A 1 -3.43 28.09 12.80
CA MET A 1 -4.27 26.96 13.25
C MET A 1 -3.68 25.72 12.60
N CYS A 2 -2.99 24.89 13.37
CA CYS A 2 -2.12 23.82 12.87
C CYS A 2 -2.94 22.60 12.46
N HIS A 3 -2.85 22.19 11.20
CA HIS A 3 -3.28 20.86 10.75
C HIS A 3 -2.30 19.81 11.30
N PRO A 4 -2.75 18.79 12.05
CA PRO A 4 -1.95 17.63 12.37
C PRO A 4 -2.14 16.61 11.23
N SER A 5 -1.64 16.94 10.04
CA SER A 5 -1.40 15.93 9.01
C SER A 5 0.11 15.75 8.95
N ILE A 6 0.57 14.50 8.95
CA ILE A 6 1.97 14.08 8.80
C ILE A 6 2.73 13.90 10.13
N TYR A 7 2.25 13.00 11.00
CA TYR A 7 3.11 12.29 11.96
C TYR A 7 2.52 10.91 12.24
N LEU A 8 2.75 9.92 11.37
CA LEU A 8 2.20 8.57 11.55
C LEU A 8 3.00 7.46 10.85
N ILE A 9 4.33 7.43 11.03
CA ILE A 9 5.15 6.18 10.98
C ILE A 9 6.27 6.25 12.03
N ILE A 10 5.98 6.84 13.20
CA ILE A 10 6.85 6.74 14.38
C ILE A 10 6.25 5.63 15.22
N PRO A 11 6.46 4.37 14.80
CA PRO A 11 7.12 3.51 15.76
C PRO A 11 8.01 2.44 15.10
N LEU A 12 8.77 2.69 14.03
CA LEU A 12 9.61 1.66 13.32
C LEU A 12 10.96 1.40 13.99
N ILE A 13 10.99 1.58 15.30
CA ILE A 13 12.18 1.79 16.10
C ILE A 13 12.28 0.63 17.09
N LEU A 14 13.13 -0.37 16.81
CA LEU A 14 14.02 -1.05 17.77
C LEU A 14 14.67 -2.31 17.14
N LEU A 15 16.00 -2.23 16.92
CA LEU A 15 17.01 -3.32 16.88
C LEU A 15 16.99 -4.21 15.61
N ILE A 16 18.09 -4.48 14.89
CA ILE A 16 19.39 -5.02 15.33
C ILE A 16 20.48 -4.68 14.29
N SER A 17 21.63 -4.22 14.79
CA SER A 17 22.95 -4.38 14.17
C SER A 17 23.52 -5.76 14.53
N PHE A 18 24.24 -6.37 13.58
CA PHE A 18 24.96 -7.66 13.59
C PHE A 18 24.27 -8.86 12.91
N GLY A 19 24.83 -9.21 11.75
CA GLY A 19 24.56 -10.44 11.02
C GLY A 19 25.04 -10.39 9.57
N CYS A 20 26.33 -10.09 9.32
CA CYS A 20 26.94 -10.42 8.03
C CYS A 20 26.71 -11.90 7.73
N LEU A 21 25.97 -12.22 6.66
CA LEU A 21 26.06 -13.51 6.01
C LEU A 21 25.94 -13.33 4.49
N HIS A 22 27.11 -13.18 3.87
CA HIS A 22 27.47 -13.64 2.52
C HIS A 22 26.33 -13.88 1.52
N ALA A 23 25.91 -12.82 0.82
CA ALA A 23 25.29 -12.98 -0.50
C ALA A 23 26.41 -13.00 -1.56
N LYS A 24 26.53 -14.15 -2.23
CA LYS A 24 27.45 -14.42 -3.34
C LYS A 24 27.02 -13.56 -4.54
N PRO A 25 27.93 -12.92 -5.29
CA PRO A 25 27.55 -12.17 -6.49
C PRO A 25 27.07 -13.16 -7.57
N GLU A 26 25.79 -13.08 -7.95
CA GLU A 26 25.29 -13.76 -9.14
C GLU A 26 25.61 -12.94 -10.39
N ASN A 27 26.13 -13.63 -11.40
CA ASN A 27 26.48 -13.09 -12.71
C ASN A 27 25.23 -12.55 -13.42
N ILE A 28 25.20 -11.24 -13.64
CA ILE A 28 24.17 -10.56 -14.44
C ILE A 28 24.34 -11.00 -15.89
N THR A 29 23.46 -11.89 -16.34
CA THR A 29 23.27 -12.14 -17.77
C THR A 29 22.32 -11.08 -18.31
N SER A 30 22.80 -10.24 -19.22
CA SER A 30 22.03 -9.13 -19.81
C SER A 30 20.79 -9.66 -20.54
N LYS A 31 19.63 -9.58 -19.90
CA LYS A 31 18.34 -9.71 -20.60
C LYS A 31 18.12 -8.43 -21.42
N SER A 32 17.90 -8.62 -22.72
CA SER A 32 17.44 -7.59 -23.64
C SER A 32 16.27 -6.80 -23.06
N ILE A 33 16.49 -5.52 -22.75
CA ILE A 33 15.48 -4.60 -22.21
C ILE A 33 14.55 -4.22 -23.36
N VAL A 34 13.40 -4.90 -23.46
CA VAL A 34 12.27 -4.33 -24.18
C VAL A 34 11.72 -3.25 -23.26
N ASN A 35 12.08 -1.99 -23.51
CA ASN A 35 11.59 -0.83 -22.77
C ASN A 35 10.06 -0.81 -22.89
N LYS A 36 9.36 -1.30 -21.86
CA LYS A 36 7.91 -1.37 -21.85
C LYS A 36 7.41 -0.02 -21.37
N GLN A 37 7.06 0.84 -22.32
CA GLN A 37 6.52 2.17 -22.03
C GLN A 37 5.43 2.11 -20.95
N CYS A 38 5.61 2.89 -19.88
CA CYS A 38 4.65 3.04 -18.79
C CYS A 38 3.50 3.95 -19.24
N ILE A 39 2.37 3.36 -19.66
CA ILE A 39 1.17 4.10 -20.09
C ILE A 39 0.31 4.41 -18.87
N ASP A 40 0.00 5.69 -18.67
CA ASP A 40 -0.83 6.15 -17.57
C ASP A 40 -2.25 5.54 -17.62
N MET A 41 -2.80 5.27 -16.43
CA MET A 41 -4.08 4.58 -16.20
C MET A 41 -4.17 3.14 -16.75
N LYS A 42 -3.07 2.60 -17.27
CA LYS A 42 -3.01 1.23 -17.79
C LYS A 42 -1.96 0.42 -17.05
N ASN A 43 -0.70 0.84 -17.13
CA ASN A 43 0.43 0.11 -16.56
C ASN A 43 0.66 0.46 -15.09
N ASN A 44 0.37 1.70 -14.69
CA ASN A 44 0.46 2.15 -13.31
C ASN A 44 -0.85 1.95 -12.52
N LEU A 45 -1.76 1.11 -13.01
CA LEU A 45 -3.07 0.83 -12.41
C LEU A 45 -3.00 -0.33 -11.40
N ILE A 46 -3.52 -0.09 -10.21
CA ILE A 46 -3.67 -1.07 -9.13
C ILE A 46 -5.16 -1.30 -8.89
N ILE A 47 -5.58 -2.56 -8.86
CA ILE A 47 -6.97 -2.95 -8.54
C ILE A 47 -6.99 -3.71 -7.21
N GLY A 48 -7.92 -3.35 -6.34
CA GLY A 48 -8.23 -4.08 -5.12
C GLY A 48 -9.67 -4.54 -5.10
N SER A 49 -9.96 -5.63 -4.38
CA SER A 49 -11.33 -6.05 -4.13
C SER A 49 -11.43 -6.96 -2.92
N SER A 50 -12.63 -7.03 -2.34
CA SER A 50 -12.94 -8.04 -1.33
C SER A 50 -12.98 -9.44 -1.94
N PRO A 51 -12.44 -10.47 -1.27
CA PRO A 51 -12.52 -11.85 -1.73
C PRO A 51 -13.97 -12.33 -1.92
N THR A 52 -14.21 -13.17 -2.94
CA THR A 52 -15.55 -13.72 -3.26
C THR A 52 -15.83 -15.05 -2.59
N GLU A 53 -14.81 -15.83 -2.24
CA GLU A 53 -14.94 -17.20 -1.74
C GLU A 53 -15.48 -17.26 -0.29
N HIS A 54 -15.26 -16.19 0.49
CA HIS A 54 -15.78 -16.04 1.85
C HIS A 54 -16.10 -14.57 2.15
N PRO A 55 -17.18 -14.02 1.57
CA PRO A 55 -17.48 -12.59 1.68
C PRO A 55 -17.75 -12.23 3.14
N LYS A 56 -17.20 -11.09 3.57
CA LYS A 56 -17.52 -10.49 4.87
C LYS A 56 -18.73 -9.57 4.74
N GLU A 57 -19.25 -9.12 5.89
CA GLU A 57 -20.41 -8.22 5.97
C GLU A 57 -20.17 -6.92 5.19
N VAL A 58 -19.00 -6.31 5.39
CA VAL A 58 -18.56 -5.12 4.68
C VAL A 58 -17.76 -5.56 3.45
N MET A 59 -18.06 -4.96 2.30
CA MET A 59 -17.44 -5.31 1.03
C MET A 59 -16.94 -4.09 0.29
N ILE A 60 -15.77 -4.22 -0.33
CA ILE A 60 -15.23 -3.27 -1.29
C ILE A 60 -15.26 -3.89 -2.69
N LYS A 61 -15.86 -3.19 -3.63
CA LYS A 61 -15.89 -3.55 -5.05
C LYS A 61 -15.31 -2.42 -5.90
N ASP A 62 -14.82 -2.79 -7.08
CA ASP A 62 -14.37 -1.87 -8.12
C ASP A 62 -13.35 -0.83 -7.60
N LEU A 63 -12.52 -1.21 -6.62
CA LEU A 63 -11.48 -0.33 -6.10
C LEU A 63 -10.34 -0.29 -7.10
N SER A 64 -10.06 0.89 -7.63
CA SER A 64 -8.92 1.10 -8.50
C SER A 64 -8.21 2.41 -8.16
N GLY A 65 -6.90 2.40 -8.36
CA GLY A 65 -6.06 3.57 -8.16
C GLY A 65 -4.83 3.50 -9.06
N VAL A 66 -4.22 4.66 -9.27
CA VAL A 66 -3.02 4.80 -10.10
C VAL A 66 -1.89 5.39 -9.28
N VAL A 67 -0.67 4.95 -9.57
CA VAL A 67 0.54 5.37 -8.84
C VAL A 67 1.45 6.22 -9.69
N TYR A 68 2.05 7.23 -9.05
CA TYR A 68 2.94 8.19 -9.66
C TYR A 68 4.17 8.44 -8.78
N THR A 69 5.23 8.91 -9.42
CA THR A 69 6.41 9.47 -8.74
C THR A 69 6.05 10.78 -8.01
N SER A 70 6.94 11.26 -7.15
CA SER A 70 6.84 12.58 -6.52
C SER A 70 6.74 13.74 -7.54
N THR A 71 7.24 13.52 -8.77
CA THR A 71 7.16 14.46 -9.90
C THR A 71 5.92 14.27 -10.78
N LYS A 72 4.93 13.49 -10.33
CA LYS A 72 3.65 13.23 -11.03
C LYS A 72 3.79 12.46 -12.35
N LYS A 73 4.89 11.73 -12.57
CA LYS A 73 5.03 10.81 -13.71
C LYS A 73 4.42 9.45 -13.35
N PRO A 74 3.74 8.75 -14.26
CA PRO A 74 3.21 7.41 -13.98
C PRO A 74 4.36 6.48 -13.57
N SER A 75 4.15 5.69 -12.52
CA SER A 75 5.21 4.86 -11.96
C SER A 75 5.02 3.38 -12.31
N CYS A 76 5.97 2.85 -13.08
CA CYS A 76 5.99 1.44 -13.47
C CYS A 76 7.40 0.85 -13.43
N TYR A 77 7.50 -0.46 -13.23
CA TYR A 77 8.71 -1.24 -13.47
C TYR A 77 8.35 -2.56 -14.18
N ASP A 78 9.04 -2.89 -15.28
CA ASP A 78 8.71 -3.98 -16.20
C ASP A 78 7.28 -3.90 -16.78
N GLY A 79 6.77 -2.68 -16.97
CA GLY A 79 5.42 -2.40 -17.46
C GLY A 79 4.28 -2.72 -16.47
N ARG A 80 4.59 -2.91 -15.19
CA ARG A 80 3.64 -3.15 -14.06
C ARG A 80 3.68 -1.97 -13.08
N PRO A 81 2.65 -1.75 -12.24
CA PRO A 81 2.64 -0.63 -11.30
C PRO A 81 3.73 -0.80 -10.25
N SER A 82 4.52 0.27 -10.04
CA SER A 82 5.51 0.34 -8.97
C SER A 82 5.17 1.46 -8.00
N VAL A 83 5.06 1.14 -6.72
CA VAL A 83 4.86 2.12 -5.65
C VAL A 83 6.21 2.65 -5.23
N VAL A 84 6.44 3.94 -5.49
CA VAL A 84 7.65 4.64 -5.03
C VAL A 84 7.33 5.54 -3.85
N MET A 85 8.29 5.68 -2.93
CA MET A 85 8.17 6.58 -1.78
C MET A 85 9.42 7.48 -1.71
N PRO A 86 9.26 8.81 -1.58
CA PRO A 86 8.00 9.53 -1.66
C PRO A 86 7.37 9.45 -3.06
N GLY A 87 6.04 9.50 -3.12
CA GLY A 87 5.28 9.33 -4.35
C GLY A 87 3.84 9.79 -4.21
N LEU A 88 3.00 9.47 -5.19
CA LEU A 88 1.58 9.81 -5.17
C LEU A 88 0.75 8.59 -5.56
N THR A 89 -0.42 8.49 -4.97
CA THR A 89 -1.47 7.58 -5.43
C THR A 89 -2.75 8.38 -5.64
N LYS A 90 -3.49 8.07 -6.71
CA LYS A 90 -4.81 8.64 -6.96
C LYS A 90 -5.83 7.52 -7.03
N LEU A 91 -6.81 7.56 -6.12
CA LEU A 91 -7.97 6.67 -6.17
C LEU A 91 -8.88 7.11 -7.32
N LEU A 92 -9.27 6.16 -8.17
CA LEU A 92 -10.11 6.42 -9.34
C LEU A 92 -11.55 5.98 -9.10
N SER A 93 -11.72 4.80 -8.51
CA SER A 93 -13.03 4.21 -8.25
C SER A 93 -12.98 3.34 -7.00
N GLY A 94 -14.15 3.05 -6.46
CA GLY A 94 -14.30 2.17 -5.31
C GLY A 94 -15.69 2.30 -4.73
N LYS A 95 -16.29 1.17 -4.38
CA LYS A 95 -17.60 1.07 -3.76
C LYS A 95 -17.51 0.27 -2.48
N LEU A 96 -17.65 0.94 -1.34
CA LEU A 96 -17.73 0.32 -0.03
C LEU A 96 -19.20 0.12 0.34
N THR A 97 -19.59 -1.11 0.68
CA THR A 97 -20.93 -1.42 1.20
C THR A 97 -20.83 -1.73 2.68
N VAL A 98 -21.53 -0.94 3.50
CA VAL A 98 -21.57 -1.03 4.95
C VAL A 98 -23.00 -1.39 5.36
N PRO A 99 -23.28 -2.63 5.80
CA PRO A 99 -24.66 -3.09 6.00
C PRO A 99 -25.32 -2.55 7.28
N ARG A 100 -24.51 -2.15 8.27
CA ARG A 100 -24.96 -1.63 9.56
C ARG A 100 -23.92 -0.70 10.15
N GLN A 101 -24.28 0.00 11.20
CA GLN A 101 -23.34 0.89 11.88
C GLN A 101 -22.31 0.05 12.66
N TYR A 102 -21.06 0.50 12.61
CA TYR A 102 -19.93 -0.06 13.34
C TYR A 102 -19.30 1.04 14.17
N ASP A 103 -18.69 0.71 15.32
CA ASP A 103 -17.88 1.65 16.09
C ASP A 103 -16.39 1.49 15.74
N LEU A 104 -16.01 2.10 14.61
CA LEU A 104 -14.64 2.11 14.13
C LEU A 104 -13.73 2.97 15.02
N LEU A 105 -14.27 4.03 15.64
CA LEU A 105 -13.49 4.93 16.49
C LEU A 105 -12.97 4.22 17.73
N SER A 106 -13.78 3.36 18.36
CA SER A 106 -13.35 2.64 19.56
C SER A 106 -12.56 1.37 19.26
N SER A 107 -12.85 0.67 18.16
CA SER A 107 -12.35 -0.70 17.97
C SER A 107 -11.87 -1.04 16.55
N GLY A 108 -11.90 -0.08 15.62
CA GLY A 108 -11.51 -0.29 14.23
C GLY A 108 -10.01 -0.56 14.06
N THR A 109 -9.65 -1.83 13.94
CA THR A 109 -8.25 -2.28 13.83
C THR A 109 -8.01 -2.92 12.47
N ILE A 110 -7.05 -2.39 11.71
CA ILE A 110 -6.53 -3.06 10.52
C ILE A 110 -5.50 -4.10 10.94
N ARG A 111 -5.64 -5.30 10.39
CA ARG A 111 -4.70 -6.41 10.48
C ARG A 111 -4.26 -6.80 9.08
N MET A 112 -2.96 -6.85 8.85
CA MET A 112 -2.39 -7.13 7.54
C MET A 112 -1.87 -8.56 7.47
N THR A 113 -2.04 -9.18 6.31
CA THR A 113 -1.24 -10.32 5.86
C THR A 113 -0.44 -9.86 4.66
N VAL A 114 0.89 -10.01 4.71
CA VAL A 114 1.81 -9.50 3.70
C VAL A 114 2.71 -10.63 3.24
N HIS A 115 2.62 -10.97 1.96
CA HIS A 115 3.46 -11.97 1.33
C HIS A 115 4.49 -11.31 0.43
N ASN A 116 5.71 -11.81 0.46
CA ASN A 116 6.75 -11.51 -0.50
C ASN A 116 7.31 -12.85 -1.01
N PRO A 117 7.44 -13.06 -2.33
CA PRO A 117 7.82 -14.35 -2.90
C PRO A 117 9.24 -14.80 -2.53
N ASN A 118 10.10 -13.90 -2.08
CA ASN A 118 11.47 -14.20 -1.69
C ASN A 118 11.59 -14.75 -0.25
N TYR A 119 10.49 -14.78 0.49
CA TYR A 119 10.42 -15.23 1.87
C TYR A 119 9.51 -16.44 1.99
N GLN A 120 9.94 -17.44 2.77
CA GLN A 120 9.15 -18.65 3.00
C GLN A 120 7.87 -18.35 3.78
N ASP A 121 8.01 -17.57 4.86
CA ASP A 121 6.89 -17.14 5.70
C ASP A 121 6.42 -15.74 5.32
N PRO A 122 5.10 -15.43 5.46
CA PRO A 122 4.57 -14.09 5.28
C PRO A 122 5.28 -13.11 6.21
N LEU A 123 5.55 -11.88 5.76
CA LEU A 123 6.12 -10.85 6.63
C LEU A 123 5.15 -10.53 7.78
N CYS A 124 3.87 -10.39 7.45
CA CYS A 124 2.77 -10.27 8.39
C CYS A 124 1.77 -11.40 8.17
N LEU A 125 1.23 -11.96 9.25
CA LEU A 125 0.12 -12.90 9.23
C LEU A 125 -0.97 -12.41 10.19
N VAL A 126 -2.11 -12.00 9.64
CA VAL A 126 -3.29 -11.53 10.41
C VAL A 126 -2.93 -10.51 11.49
N GLY A 127 -2.12 -9.53 11.11
CA GLY A 127 -1.69 -8.45 11.98
C GLY A 127 -0.52 -8.78 12.90
N VAL A 128 0.06 -9.98 12.81
CA VAL A 128 1.22 -10.40 13.59
C VAL A 128 2.46 -10.48 12.70
N SER A 129 3.53 -9.81 13.10
CA SER A 129 4.82 -9.95 12.43
C SER A 129 5.38 -11.36 12.62
N GLN A 130 5.87 -11.97 11.54
CA GLN A 130 6.53 -13.27 11.60
C GLN A 130 8.05 -13.15 11.76
N TYR A 131 8.60 -11.94 11.71
CA TYR A 131 10.02 -11.68 11.78
C TYR A 131 10.33 -10.85 13.04
N ALA A 132 11.27 -11.34 13.86
CA ALA A 132 11.64 -10.69 15.12
C ALA A 132 12.11 -9.24 14.94
N VAL A 133 12.68 -8.92 13.78
CA VAL A 133 13.18 -7.58 13.43
C VAL A 133 12.06 -6.59 13.05
N MET A 134 10.84 -7.07 12.81
CA MET A 134 9.71 -6.23 12.44
C MET A 134 8.67 -6.21 13.56
N PRO A 135 8.41 -5.06 14.20
CA PRO A 135 7.39 -4.98 15.24
C PRO A 135 5.96 -5.24 14.73
N THR A 136 5.14 -5.92 15.53
CA THR A 136 3.73 -6.26 15.23
C THR A 136 2.86 -5.06 14.85
N LYS A 137 3.14 -3.87 15.37
CA LYS A 137 2.43 -2.61 15.03
C LYS A 137 2.56 -2.18 13.56
N PHE A 138 3.48 -2.77 12.78
CA PHE A 138 3.50 -2.61 11.32
C PHE A 138 2.51 -3.49 10.60
N CYS A 139 2.15 -4.60 11.23
CA CYS A 139 1.16 -5.53 10.72
C CYS A 139 -0.25 -5.17 11.21
N SER A 140 -0.37 -4.46 12.35
CA SER A 140 -1.66 -4.11 12.95
C SER A 140 -1.68 -2.68 13.48
N PHE A 141 -2.69 -1.90 13.10
CA PHE A 141 -2.85 -0.50 13.54
C PHE A 141 -4.32 -0.08 13.60
N ASN A 142 -4.62 1.00 14.33
CA ASN A 142 -5.96 1.56 14.38
C ASN A 142 -6.29 2.30 13.07
N LEU A 143 -7.44 1.97 12.46
CA LEU A 143 -7.86 2.53 11.18
C LEU A 143 -8.07 4.05 11.28
N CYS A 144 -8.79 4.51 12.30
CA CYS A 144 -9.18 5.92 12.43
C CYS A 144 -8.00 6.84 12.78
N GLU A 145 -7.01 6.34 13.51
CA GLU A 145 -5.74 7.04 13.71
C GLU A 145 -5.03 7.29 12.38
N PHE A 146 -5.16 6.37 11.43
CA PHE A 146 -4.52 6.45 10.12
C PHE A 146 -5.28 7.33 9.12
N ILE A 147 -6.58 7.12 8.94
CA ILE A 147 -7.39 7.85 7.94
C ILE A 147 -7.98 9.16 8.47
N GLY A 148 -7.86 9.42 9.77
CA GLY A 148 -8.45 10.59 10.42
C GLY A 148 -9.93 10.41 10.76
N LYS A 149 -10.38 11.25 11.69
CA LYS A 149 -11.72 11.15 12.30
C LYS A 149 -12.85 11.29 11.28
N ASP A 150 -12.80 12.30 10.41
CA ASP A 150 -13.91 12.62 9.50
C ASP A 150 -14.18 11.48 8.50
N ILE A 151 -13.11 10.89 7.95
CA ILE A 151 -13.24 9.72 7.08
C ILE A 151 -13.77 8.53 7.90
N CYS A 152 -13.26 8.32 9.12
CA CYS A 152 -13.72 7.21 9.94
C CYS A 152 -15.20 7.32 10.33
N GLU A 153 -15.69 8.51 10.71
CA GLU A 153 -17.10 8.77 10.97
C GLU A 153 -17.96 8.50 9.75
N PHE A 154 -17.50 8.90 8.57
CA PHE A 154 -18.19 8.62 7.32
C PHE A 154 -18.29 7.10 7.04
N LEU A 155 -17.20 6.35 7.16
CA LEU A 155 -17.16 4.90 6.88
C LEU A 155 -17.94 4.05 7.90
N GLN A 156 -18.30 4.60 9.06
CA GLN A 156 -19.16 3.94 10.05
C GLN A 156 -20.63 3.93 9.64
N THR A 157 -21.04 4.82 8.74
CA THR A 157 -22.45 4.98 8.39
C THR A 157 -22.94 3.84 7.49
N PRO A 158 -24.12 3.24 7.76
CA PRO A 158 -24.71 2.25 6.87
C PRO A 158 -24.97 2.84 5.49
N GLY A 159 -24.68 2.08 4.43
CA GLY A 159 -24.94 2.50 3.07
C GLY A 159 -23.94 1.96 2.07
N THR A 160 -24.06 2.46 0.85
CA THR A 160 -23.05 2.31 -0.18
C THR A 160 -22.34 3.63 -0.32
N HIS A 161 -21.02 3.61 -0.13
CA HIS A 161 -20.15 4.77 -0.21
C HIS A 161 -19.23 4.65 -1.42
N THR A 162 -19.10 5.73 -2.17
CA THR A 162 -18.19 5.80 -3.33
C THR A 162 -17.07 6.81 -3.10
N ILE A 163 -15.97 6.73 -3.87
CA ILE A 163 -14.91 7.74 -3.82
C ILE A 163 -15.49 9.14 -4.11
N GLN A 164 -16.29 9.26 -5.17
CA GLN A 164 -16.94 10.53 -5.54
C GLN A 164 -17.80 11.09 -4.41
N GLU A 165 -18.59 10.25 -3.75
CA GLU A 165 -19.40 10.68 -2.62
C GLU A 165 -18.57 11.20 -1.44
N MET A 166 -17.41 10.59 -1.16
CA MET A 166 -16.47 11.08 -0.14
C MET A 166 -15.86 12.43 -0.54
N GLU A 167 -15.50 12.62 -1.80
CA GLU A 167 -15.01 13.90 -2.31
C GLU A 167 -16.08 14.99 -2.11
N ASP A 168 -17.33 14.70 -2.46
CA ASP A 168 -18.43 15.67 -2.39
C ASP A 168 -18.86 15.99 -0.95
N LYS A 169 -18.92 15.01 -0.06
CA LYS A 169 -19.49 15.17 1.30
C LYS A 169 -18.48 15.59 2.35
N ILE A 170 -17.25 15.08 2.28
CA ILE A 170 -16.22 15.31 3.31
C ILE A 170 -14.95 15.95 2.74
N SER A 171 -15.00 16.46 1.51
CA SER A 171 -13.84 17.07 0.83
C SER A 171 -12.62 16.14 0.81
N PHE A 172 -12.87 14.83 0.70
CA PHE A 172 -11.80 13.85 0.61
C PHE A 172 -10.92 14.13 -0.60
N ASN A 173 -9.60 14.11 -0.41
CA ASN A 173 -8.67 14.24 -1.53
C ASN A 173 -8.36 12.84 -2.08
N SER A 174 -8.85 12.48 -3.27
CA SER A 174 -8.52 11.18 -3.87
C SER A 174 -7.05 11.01 -4.24
N THR A 175 -6.28 12.10 -4.32
CA THR A 175 -4.84 12.08 -4.55
C THR A 175 -4.07 12.18 -3.24
N GLN A 176 -3.50 11.07 -2.80
CA GLN A 176 -2.75 10.96 -1.54
C GLN A 176 -1.24 10.98 -1.80
N THR A 177 -0.52 11.73 -0.97
CA THR A 177 0.94 11.72 -0.94
C THR A 177 1.43 10.51 -0.16
N LEU A 178 2.27 9.70 -0.79
CA LEU A 178 2.99 8.65 -0.10
C LEU A 178 4.16 9.31 0.66
N PRO A 179 4.29 9.04 1.97
CA PRO A 179 5.33 9.67 2.78
C PRO A 179 6.72 9.23 2.31
N GLU A 180 7.75 9.92 2.77
CA GLU A 180 9.11 9.41 2.63
C GLU A 180 9.22 8.05 3.35
N PRO A 181 9.97 7.10 2.77
CA PRO A 181 10.19 5.84 3.43
C PRO A 181 10.96 6.12 4.73
N PRO A 182 10.56 5.50 5.85
CA PRO A 182 11.29 5.69 7.09
C PRO A 182 12.75 5.26 6.90
N SER A 183 13.69 6.09 7.35
CA SER A 183 15.11 5.79 7.34
C SER A 183 15.58 5.40 8.74
N LEU A 184 16.43 4.38 8.83
CA LEU A 184 17.07 3.94 10.07
C LEU A 184 18.57 3.90 9.84
N LEU A 185 19.32 4.66 10.66
CA LEU A 185 20.79 4.75 10.58
C LEU A 185 21.30 5.16 9.17
N GLY A 186 20.52 5.95 8.44
CA GLY A 186 20.87 6.41 7.09
C GLY A 186 20.53 5.44 5.95
N ILE A 187 19.92 4.28 6.24
CA ILE A 187 19.41 3.33 5.24
C ILE A 187 17.88 3.45 5.20
N SER A 188 17.29 3.56 4.00
CA SER A 188 15.84 3.58 3.84
C SER A 188 15.25 2.19 4.04
N LEU A 189 14.07 2.08 4.65
CA LEU A 189 13.35 0.81 4.76
C LEU A 189 13.07 0.19 3.38
N LEU A 190 12.89 1.02 2.35
CA LEU A 190 12.75 0.53 0.98
C LEU A 190 14.04 -0.03 0.39
N ASP A 191 15.21 0.38 0.89
CA ASP A 191 16.47 -0.24 0.48
C ASP A 191 16.56 -1.69 0.98
N LEU A 192 15.84 -2.01 2.07
CA LEU A 192 15.81 -3.34 2.68
C LEU A 192 14.60 -4.18 2.25
N PHE A 193 13.47 -3.54 1.94
CA PHE A 193 12.19 -4.19 1.63
C PHE A 193 11.57 -3.70 0.32
N SER A 194 12.41 -3.37 -0.67
CA SER A 194 11.94 -3.25 -2.06
C SER A 194 11.68 -4.62 -2.67
N GLY A 195 10.78 -4.68 -3.64
CA GLY A 195 10.46 -5.89 -4.38
C GLY A 195 8.97 -6.12 -4.57
N GLU A 196 8.60 -7.39 -4.65
CA GLU A 196 7.25 -7.84 -4.97
C GLU A 196 6.46 -8.20 -3.70
N PHE A 197 5.24 -7.65 -3.58
CA PHE A 197 4.40 -7.85 -2.41
C PHE A 197 2.95 -8.13 -2.76
N ARG A 198 2.28 -8.96 -1.96
CA ARG A 198 0.83 -9.10 -1.97
C ARG A 198 0.28 -8.81 -0.59
N PHE A 199 -0.77 -8.01 -0.54
CA PHE A 199 -1.40 -7.55 0.68
C PHE A 199 -2.81 -8.11 0.80
N ARG A 200 -3.16 -8.51 2.02
CA ARG A 200 -4.54 -8.65 2.48
C ARG A 200 -4.73 -7.80 3.71
N PHE A 201 -5.66 -6.87 3.65
CA PHE A 201 -6.07 -6.07 4.79
C PHE A 201 -7.37 -6.64 5.36
N SER A 202 -7.40 -6.87 6.66
CA SER A 202 -8.57 -7.31 7.41
C SER A 202 -8.96 -6.22 8.40
N LEU A 203 -10.18 -5.72 8.34
CA LEU A 203 -10.70 -4.78 9.34
C LEU A 203 -11.44 -5.57 10.41
N GLU A 204 -10.92 -5.51 11.63
CA GLU A 204 -11.53 -6.03 12.84
C GLU A 204 -12.24 -4.90 13.58
N VAL A 205 -13.47 -5.18 14.01
CA VAL A 205 -14.30 -4.30 14.84
C VAL A 205 -14.94 -5.17 15.90
N GLU A 206 -14.85 -4.76 17.18
CA GLU A 206 -15.42 -5.52 18.30
C GLU A 206 -14.98 -6.99 18.32
N GLY A 207 -13.74 -7.28 17.91
CA GLY A 207 -13.18 -8.64 17.84
C GLY A 207 -13.67 -9.50 16.67
N LYS A 208 -14.41 -8.93 15.71
CA LYS A 208 -14.86 -9.62 14.50
C LYS A 208 -14.26 -8.99 13.24
N ILE A 209 -13.71 -9.81 12.34
CA ILE A 209 -13.29 -9.36 11.01
C ILE A 209 -14.54 -9.10 10.17
N ILE A 210 -14.80 -7.84 9.84
CA ILE A 210 -15.99 -7.40 9.11
C ILE A 210 -15.72 -7.08 7.64
N LEU A 211 -14.46 -6.86 7.25
CA LEU A 211 -14.02 -6.58 5.88
C LEU A 211 -12.68 -7.28 5.63
N GLU A 212 -12.53 -7.81 4.42
CA GLU A 212 -11.24 -8.20 3.86
C GLU A 212 -11.05 -7.51 2.50
N LEU A 213 -9.82 -7.10 2.20
CA LEU A 213 -9.43 -6.44 0.96
C LEU A 213 -8.09 -6.98 0.49
N ASP A 214 -8.07 -7.53 -0.73
CA ASP A 214 -6.84 -7.99 -1.39
C ASP A 214 -6.31 -6.90 -2.33
N ILE A 215 -5.00 -6.66 -2.30
CA ILE A 215 -4.29 -5.75 -3.21
C ILE A 215 -2.89 -6.33 -3.55
N PRO A 216 -2.49 -6.40 -4.83
CA PRO A 216 -3.31 -6.19 -6.02
C PRO A 216 -4.18 -7.41 -6.33
N THR A 217 -5.18 -7.22 -7.19
CA THR A 217 -6.05 -8.29 -7.73
C THR A 217 -5.97 -8.42 -9.25
N ASN A 218 -5.44 -7.41 -9.94
CA ASN A 218 -5.12 -7.45 -11.37
C ASN A 218 -3.72 -7.98 -11.68
N GLU A 219 -2.89 -8.20 -10.65
CA GLU A 219 -1.52 -8.67 -10.75
C GLU A 219 -1.26 -9.71 -9.65
N LYS A 220 -0.24 -10.55 -9.81
CA LYS A 220 0.14 -11.52 -8.77
C LYS A 220 0.77 -10.82 -7.56
N TYR A 221 1.58 -9.80 -7.82
CA TYR A 221 2.29 -9.00 -6.82
C TYR A 221 2.35 -7.54 -7.28
N LEU A 222 2.39 -6.64 -6.30
CA LEU A 222 2.65 -5.22 -6.47
C LEU A 222 4.12 -4.94 -6.21
N GLN A 223 4.75 -4.14 -7.08
CA GLN A 223 6.12 -3.71 -6.87
C GLN A 223 6.14 -2.51 -5.93
N ILE A 224 7.07 -2.53 -4.98
CA ILE A 224 7.27 -1.43 -4.02
C ILE A 224 8.77 -1.13 -3.95
N GLY A 225 9.12 0.16 -4.00
CA GLY A 225 10.49 0.63 -3.83
C GLY A 225 11.44 0.26 -4.96
N VAL A 226 10.94 -0.25 -6.08
CA VAL A 226 11.75 -0.52 -7.27
C VAL A 226 11.66 0.72 -8.16
N SER A 227 12.82 1.33 -8.43
CA SER A 227 12.90 2.57 -9.20
C SER A 227 12.21 2.41 -10.56
N PRO A 228 11.45 3.42 -11.03
CA PRO A 228 10.82 3.37 -12.33
C PRO A 228 11.89 3.30 -13.42
N GLU A 229 11.55 2.71 -14.57
CA GLU A 229 12.38 2.81 -15.77
C GLU A 229 12.49 4.31 -16.15
N GLU A 230 13.66 4.92 -15.93
CA GLU A 230 13.95 6.23 -16.48
C GLU A 230 14.14 6.06 -17.99
N PRO A 231 13.40 6.80 -18.84
CA PRO A 231 13.70 6.80 -20.26
C PRO A 231 15.12 7.35 -20.44
N GLU A 232 15.98 6.59 -21.12
CA GLU A 232 17.28 7.10 -21.57
C GLU A 232 17.04 8.43 -22.30
N GLU A 233 17.58 9.52 -21.77
CA GLU A 233 17.59 10.79 -22.49
C GLU A 233 18.37 10.55 -23.78
N GLU A 234 17.70 10.63 -24.93
CA GLU A 234 18.37 10.67 -26.22
C GLU A 234 19.33 11.86 -26.19
N ASP A 235 20.62 11.57 -26.08
CA ASP A 235 21.70 12.54 -26.30
C ASP A 235 21.41 13.26 -27.62
N LYS A 236 20.93 14.49 -27.53
CA LYS A 236 20.91 15.42 -28.65
C LYS A 236 22.36 15.65 -29.03
N LYS A 237 22.83 14.92 -30.04
CA LYS A 237 24.02 15.33 -30.79
C LYS A 237 23.66 16.59 -31.56
N ASP A 238 24.23 17.70 -31.10
CA ASP A 238 24.38 18.95 -31.85
C ASP A 238 25.10 18.73 -33.20
#